data_AF-A0A9J6DZ23-F1
#
_entry.id   AF-A0A9J6DZ23-F1
#
_cell.length_a   1.000
_cell.length_b   1.000
_cell.length_c   1.000
_cell.angle_alpha   90.00
_cell.angle_beta   90.00
_cell.angle_gamma   90.00
#
_symmetry.space_group_name_H-M   'P 1'
#
loop_
_entity.id
_entity.type
_entity.pdbx_description
1 polymer ?
#
loop_
_entity_poly.entity_id
_entity_poly.type
_entity_poly.pdbx_seq_one_letter_code
_entity_poly.pdbx_strand_id
1 'polypeptide(L)'
;MPTYADAPAEYVHFLPDFLHLIKCLRNNLLSHDFNTPDGLDSLYAVKDVYAMDGHIVTLRMMDGIQEAHPNPNNLEKMRVHYAY
;
A
#
# COMPACT_ATOMS: atom_id res chain seq x y z
N MET A 1 12.16 49.56 19.23
CA MET A 1 12.26 48.40 18.33
C MET A 1 12.23 47.15 19.19
N PRO A 2 11.22 46.28 19.11
CA PRO A 2 11.23 45.03 19.86
C PRO A 2 12.14 44.02 19.16
N THR A 3 13.08 43.45 19.91
CA THR A 3 14.00 42.40 19.48
C THR A 3 13.26 41.06 19.43
N TYR A 4 13.22 40.45 18.24
CA TYR A 4 12.65 39.14 17.94
C TYR A 4 13.55 38.00 18.47
N ALA A 5 13.90 38.00 19.76
CA ALA A 5 14.94 37.12 20.30
C ALA A 5 14.43 35.97 21.20
N ASP A 6 13.15 35.91 21.53
CA ASP A 6 12.62 34.91 22.48
C ASP A 6 11.35 34.21 21.99
N ALA A 7 11.31 33.78 20.73
CA ALA A 7 10.30 32.81 20.30
C ALA A 7 10.77 31.40 20.69
N PRO A 8 9.97 30.59 21.43
CA PRO A 8 10.32 29.19 21.65
C PRO A 8 10.47 28.51 20.28
N ALA A 9 11.48 27.66 20.12
CA ALA A 9 11.65 26.88 18.89
C ALA A 9 10.42 25.99 18.70
N GLU A 10 9.45 26.45 17.91
CA GLU A 10 8.26 25.68 17.57
C GLU A 10 8.68 24.51 16.68
N TYR A 11 8.62 23.30 17.25
CA TYR A 11 8.84 22.08 16.48
C TYR A 11 7.63 21.84 15.59
N VAL A 12 7.81 22.06 14.29
CA VAL A 12 6.82 21.70 13.28
C VAL A 12 7.01 20.22 12.96
N HIS A 13 6.10 19.38 13.44
CA HIS A 13 6.07 17.96 13.08
C HIS A 13 5.46 17.79 11.69
N PHE A 14 6.25 17.31 10.74
CA PHE A 14 5.74 16.88 9.45
C PHE A 14 5.22 15.45 9.58
N LEU A 15 3.89 15.30 9.61
CA LEU A 15 3.27 13.98 9.46
C LEU A 15 3.00 13.74 7.98
N PRO A 16 3.71 12.82 7.32
CA PRO A 16 3.33 12.41 5.98
C PRO A 16 1.95 11.76 6.04
N ASP A 17 1.18 11.97 4.98
CA ASP A 17 -0.09 11.28 4.82
C ASP A 17 0.16 9.78 4.62
N PHE A 18 0.07 9.02 5.72
CA PHE A 18 0.36 7.59 5.76
C PHE A 18 -0.51 6.78 4.80
N LEU A 19 -1.78 7.16 4.63
CA LEU A 19 -2.70 6.51 3.71
C LEU A 19 -2.23 6.67 2.26
N HIS A 20 -1.71 7.86 1.93
CA HIS A 20 -1.13 8.10 0.60
C HIS A 20 0.17 7.33 0.39
N LEU A 21 0.98 7.17 1.42
CA LEU A 21 2.21 6.38 1.34
C LEU A 21 1.92 4.90 1.08
N ILE A 22 0.96 4.32 1.80
CA ILE A 22 0.50 2.93 1.57
C ILE A 22 -0.03 2.76 0.15
N LYS A 23 -0.82 3.73 -0.34
CA LYS A 23 -1.32 3.72 -1.72
C LYS A 23 -0.19 3.74 -2.75
N CYS A 24 0.81 4.60 -2.56
CA CYS A 24 1.98 4.67 -3.43
C CYS A 24 2.78 3.37 -3.41
N LEU A 25 2.98 2.78 -2.23
CA LEU A 25 3.66 1.49 -2.08
C LEU A 25 2.93 0.39 -2.85
N ARG A 26 1.61 0.27 -2.68
CA ARG A 26 0.76 -0.69 -3.40
C ARG A 26 0.83 -0.51 -4.92
N ASN A 27 0.75 0.73 -5.39
CA ASN A 27 0.81 1.03 -6.83
C ASN A 27 2.19 0.72 -7.44
N ASN A 28 3.26 0.95 -6.67
CA ASN A 28 4.60 0.55 -7.07
C ASN A 28 4.75 -0.98 -7.11
N LEU A 29 4.27 -1.70 -6.09
CA LEU A 29 4.28 -3.17 -6.05
C LEU A 29 3.52 -3.79 -7.23
N LEU A 30 2.45 -3.12 -7.70
CA LEU A 30 1.67 -3.57 -8.85
C LEU A 30 2.38 -3.40 -10.19
N SER A 31 3.36 -2.51 -10.26
CA SER A 31 4.05 -2.14 -11.50
C SER A 31 5.47 -2.71 -11.54
N HIS A 32 6.08 -2.92 -10.38
CA HIS A 32 7.48 -3.31 -10.20
C HIS A 32 7.63 -4.23 -8.99
N ASP A 33 8.63 -5.10 -9.05
CA ASP A 33 9.06 -5.91 -7.91
C ASP A 33 10.01 -5.11 -7.01
N PHE A 34 10.03 -5.42 -5.72
CA PHE A 34 10.96 -4.82 -4.77
C PHE A 34 12.08 -5.78 -4.43
N ASN A 35 13.32 -5.32 -4.51
CA ASN A 35 14.44 -6.03 -3.89
C ASN A 35 14.48 -5.68 -2.41
N THR A 36 14.12 -6.67 -1.58
CA THR A 36 14.30 -6.64 -0.14
C THR A 36 15.59 -7.38 0.24
N PRO A 37 16.16 -7.15 1.43
CA PRO A 37 17.32 -7.91 1.90
C PRO A 37 17.10 -9.43 1.92
N ASP A 38 15.85 -9.87 2.04
CA ASP A 38 15.45 -11.28 2.10
C ASP A 38 15.12 -11.86 0.71
N GLY A 39 15.14 -11.05 -0.35
CA GLY A 39 14.90 -11.46 -1.73
C GLY A 39 13.98 -10.53 -2.52
N LEU A 40 13.56 -11.00 -3.68
CA LEU A 40 12.63 -10.29 -4.56
C LEU A 40 11.20 -10.46 -4.05
N ASP A 41 10.58 -9.37 -3.60
CA ASP A 41 9.18 -9.33 -3.23
C ASP A 41 8.35 -8.88 -4.44
N SER A 42 7.48 -9.77 -4.90
CA SER A 42 6.66 -9.59 -6.09
C SER A 42 5.22 -9.92 -5.79
N LEU A 43 4.31 -9.09 -6.30
CA LEU A 43 2.87 -9.37 -6.28
C LEU A 43 2.49 -10.62 -7.09
N TYR A 44 3.41 -11.19 -7.86
CA TYR A 44 3.19 -12.41 -8.64
C TYR A 44 2.75 -13.59 -7.75
N ALA A 45 3.43 -13.81 -6.62
CA ALA A 45 3.08 -14.90 -5.70
C ALA A 45 1.66 -14.75 -5.14
N VAL A 46 1.27 -13.52 -4.79
CA VAL A 46 -0.09 -13.22 -4.30
C VAL A 46 -1.14 -13.43 -5.39
N LYS A 47 -0.84 -13.05 -6.65
CA LYS A 47 -1.72 -13.29 -7.80
C LYS A 47 -1.93 -14.78 -8.06
N ASP A 48 -0.86 -15.57 -8.00
CA ASP A 48 -0.93 -17.01 -8.21
C ASP A 48 -1.74 -17.70 -7.11
N VAL A 49 -1.50 -17.35 -5.84
CA VAL A 49 -2.27 -17.89 -4.72
C VAL A 49 -3.74 -17.48 -4.82
N TYR A 50 -4.03 -16.22 -5.17
CA TYR A 50 -5.41 -15.76 -5.38
C TYR A 50 -6.10 -16.52 -6.52
N ALA A 51 -5.40 -16.78 -7.64
CA ALA A 51 -5.93 -17.56 -8.74
C ALA A 51 -6.23 -19.01 -8.33
N MET A 52 -5.35 -19.64 -7.55
CA MET A 52 -5.56 -20.99 -7.03
C MET A 52 -6.74 -21.06 -6.05
N ASP A 53 -6.83 -20.09 -5.14
CA ASP A 53 -7.90 -20.02 -4.12
C ASP A 53 -9.27 -19.74 -4.75
N GLY A 54 -9.32 -18.98 -5.84
CA GLY A 54 -10.55 -18.71 -6.59
C GLY A 54 -11.26 -19.96 -7.13
N HIS A 55 -10.56 -21.09 -7.25
CA HIS A 55 -11.13 -22.37 -7.69
C HIS A 55 -11.63 -23.26 -6.53
N ILE A 56 -11.38 -22.88 -5.27
CA ILE A 56 -11.75 -23.66 -4.09
C ILE A 56 -13.18 -23.29 -3.68
N VAL A 57 -14.08 -24.28 -3.72
CA VAL A 57 -15.53 -24.07 -3.48
C VAL A 57 -15.90 -24.11 -1.99
N THR A 58 -15.07 -24.73 -1.15
CA THR A 58 -15.44 -25.11 0.23
C THR A 58 -14.88 -24.17 1.30
N LEU A 59 -13.57 -23.91 1.30
CA LEU A 59 -12.92 -23.01 2.24
C LEU A 59 -11.88 -22.20 1.47
N ARG A 60 -12.26 -20.99 1.08
CA ARG A 60 -11.31 -20.02 0.53
C ARG A 60 -10.42 -19.53 1.68
N MET A 61 -9.16 -19.28 1.38
CA MET A 61 -8.22 -18.67 2.32
C MET A 61 -8.23 -17.14 2.18
N MET A 62 -8.57 -16.63 0.99
CA MET A 62 -8.49 -15.22 0.63
C MET A 62 -9.87 -14.54 0.52
N ASP A 63 -10.80 -14.86 1.43
CA ASP A 63 -12.20 -14.38 1.42
C ASP A 63 -12.33 -12.86 1.46
N GLY A 64 -11.37 -12.19 2.10
CA GLY A 64 -11.31 -10.73 2.23
C GLY A 64 -10.64 -10.03 1.04
N ILE A 65 -9.94 -10.76 0.18
CA ILE A 65 -9.23 -10.22 -0.97
C ILE A 65 -10.16 -10.34 -2.18
N GLN A 66 -10.46 -9.20 -2.79
CA GLN A 66 -11.21 -9.12 -4.06
C GLN A 66 -10.25 -8.89 -5.22
N GLU A 67 -10.67 -9.17 -6.45
CA GLU A 67 -9.89 -8.96 -7.68
C GLU A 67 -9.27 -7.54 -7.78
N ALA A 68 -9.95 -6.53 -7.24
CA ALA A 68 -9.48 -5.15 -7.15
C ALA A 68 -8.21 -4.95 -6.30
N HIS A 69 -7.78 -5.92 -5.50
CA HIS A 69 -6.54 -5.83 -4.71
C HIS A 69 -5.32 -6.24 -5.55
N PRO A 70 -5.24 -7.44 -6.15
CA PRO A 70 -4.13 -7.82 -7.01
C PRO A 70 -4.18 -7.19 -8.40
N ASN A 71 -5.37 -6.87 -8.93
CA ASN A 71 -5.58 -6.34 -10.28
C ASN A 71 -6.54 -5.12 -10.30
N PRO A 72 -6.21 -4.01 -9.62
CA PRO A 72 -7.05 -2.81 -9.62
C PRO A 72 -7.08 -2.11 -10.98
N ASN A 73 -8.25 -1.62 -11.35
CA ASN A 73 -8.39 -0.63 -12.43
C ASN A 73 -7.89 0.77 -12.00
N ASN A 74 -7.82 1.72 -12.93
CA ASN A 74 -7.30 3.06 -12.66
C ASN A 74 -8.11 3.84 -11.59
N LEU A 75 -9.40 3.53 -11.42
CA LEU A 75 -10.24 4.15 -10.38
C LEU A 75 -10.01 3.49 -9.01
N GLU A 76 -9.80 2.18 -8.98
CA GLU A 76 -9.53 1.38 -7.78
C GLU A 76 -8.11 1.61 -7.23
N LYS A 77 -7.15 1.97 -8.09
CA LYS A 77 -5.82 2.46 -7.69
C LYS A 77 -5.88 3.71 -6.82
N MET A 78 -6.94 4.50 -6.94
CA MET A 78 -7.13 5.72 -6.16
C MET A 78 -7.85 5.47 -4.83
N ARG A 79 -8.52 4.34 -4.68
CA ARG A 79 -9.21 3.95 -3.44
C ARG A 79 -8.21 3.36 -2.46
N VAL A 80 -7.98 4.07 -1.36
CA VAL A 80 -7.08 3.63 -0.29
C VAL A 80 -7.59 2.35 0.38
N HIS A 81 -8.91 2.12 0.39
CA HIS A 81 -9.52 0.91 0.94
C HIS A 81 -9.04 -0.40 0.31
N TYR A 82 -8.57 -0.39 -0.95
CA TYR A 82 -8.02 -1.60 -1.58
C TYR A 82 -6.51 -1.76 -1.36
N ALA A 83 -5.92 -0.93 -0.49
CA ALA A 83 -4.48 -0.95 -0.19
C ALA A 83 -4.17 -1.41 1.24
N TYR A 84 -5.17 -1.69 2.08
CA TYR A 84 -5.02 -2.20 3.44
C TYR A 84 -5.95 -3.39 3.69
#